data_AF-A0A4P5WVA2-F1
#
_entry.id   AF-A0A4P5WVA2-F1
#
_cell.length_a   1.000
_cell.length_b   1.000
_cell.length_c   1.000
_cell.angle_alpha   90.00
_cell.angle_beta   90.00
_cell.angle_gamma   90.00
#
_symmetry.space_group_name_H-M   'P 1'
#
loop_
_entity.id
_entity.type
_entity.pdbx_description
1 polymer ?
#
loop_
_entity_poly.entity_id
_entity_poly.type
_entity_poly.pdbx_seq_one_letter_code
_entity_poly.pdbx_strand_id
1 'polypeptide(L)'
;MTHASTSRSTRLQLALFAFLTLVGFAGLLQTATPYGVSSEALQSLLTPQQSPAAANPPAAGSQQQQGKQQAPAFELREVRRDVFESPAGLLYLPGSEEGHRIDHVLQHLEDNPRKKLHGVFEGDRNRWLATIDEAWKKSNAGGPLVKRQQQNNRTVTTVNLQRRLGYVGGSEGARKRNPECRLVRIVTENRREVITAYPVQAF
;
A
#
# COMPACT_ATOMS: atom_id res chain seq x y z
N MET A 1 36.23 -30.35 -43.47
CA MET A 1 35.51 -31.36 -42.67
C MET A 1 35.69 -30.99 -41.21
N THR A 2 34.75 -30.24 -40.64
CA THR A 2 34.87 -29.56 -39.34
C THR A 2 34.14 -30.37 -38.27
N HIS A 3 34.85 -30.69 -37.19
CA HIS A 3 34.39 -31.50 -36.07
C HIS A 3 33.32 -30.79 -35.23
N ALA A 4 32.23 -31.51 -34.94
CA ALA A 4 31.21 -31.16 -33.97
C ALA A 4 31.68 -31.47 -32.54
N SER A 5 31.44 -30.56 -31.60
CA SER A 5 31.62 -30.78 -30.17
C SER A 5 30.31 -30.42 -29.45
N THR A 6 29.63 -31.45 -28.96
CA THR A 6 28.35 -31.39 -28.26
C THR A 6 28.61 -31.27 -26.76
N SER A 7 28.21 -30.15 -26.14
CA SER A 7 28.32 -29.94 -24.69
C SER A 7 27.03 -30.32 -23.96
N ARG A 8 27.22 -30.94 -22.78
CA ARG A 8 26.30 -31.76 -22.01
C ARG A 8 25.19 -30.98 -21.28
N SER A 9 23.98 -31.53 -21.32
CA SER A 9 22.85 -31.19 -20.46
C SER A 9 23.04 -31.73 -19.03
N THR A 10 22.96 -30.85 -18.03
CA THR A 10 22.96 -31.18 -16.60
C THR A 10 21.58 -31.67 -16.16
N ARG A 11 21.51 -32.89 -15.61
CA ARG A 11 20.31 -33.47 -15.00
C ARG A 11 20.17 -32.96 -13.56
N LEU A 12 19.06 -32.28 -13.26
CA LEU A 12 18.71 -31.82 -11.93
C LEU A 12 18.05 -32.98 -11.16
N GLN A 13 18.66 -33.42 -10.07
CA GLN A 13 18.14 -34.49 -9.21
C GLN A 13 17.05 -33.96 -8.28
N LEU A 14 15.94 -34.71 -8.25
CA LEU A 14 14.79 -34.59 -7.37
C LEU A 14 15.20 -34.93 -5.94
N ALA A 15 15.00 -34.02 -4.98
CA ALA A 15 15.13 -34.32 -3.55
C ALA A 15 13.74 -34.35 -2.91
N LEU A 16 13.30 -35.57 -2.59
CA LEU A 16 12.13 -35.89 -1.79
C LEU A 16 12.54 -35.84 -0.31
N PHE A 17 11.97 -34.92 0.47
CA PHE A 17 12.06 -34.97 1.94
C PHE A 17 10.64 -35.11 2.51
N ALA A 18 10.32 -36.35 2.89
CA ALA A 18 9.26 -36.64 3.83
C ALA A 18 9.84 -36.55 5.24
N PHE A 19 9.26 -35.73 6.11
CA PHE A 19 9.32 -35.97 7.55
C PHE A 19 7.99 -35.62 8.19
N LEU A 20 7.47 -36.65 8.85
CA LEU A 20 6.26 -36.77 9.62
C LEU A 20 6.51 -36.19 11.02
N THR A 21 5.65 -35.28 11.52
CA THR A 21 5.35 -35.20 12.96
C THR A 21 3.91 -34.74 13.19
N LEU A 22 3.15 -35.69 13.71
CA LEU A 22 1.83 -35.55 14.31
C LEU A 22 2.01 -35.06 15.76
N VAL A 23 1.46 -33.90 16.11
CA VAL A 23 1.12 -33.59 17.52
C VAL A 23 -0.22 -32.86 17.52
N GLY A 24 -1.24 -33.56 18.00
CA GLY A 24 -2.51 -32.96 18.36
C GLY A 24 -2.37 -32.11 19.60
N PHE A 25 -3.12 -31.01 19.67
CA PHE A 25 -3.41 -30.37 20.94
C PHE A 25 -4.89 -30.02 20.99
N ALA A 26 -5.51 -30.56 22.02
CA ALA A 26 -6.93 -30.51 22.32
C ALA A 26 -7.40 -29.07 22.57
N GLY A 27 -8.64 -28.81 22.17
CA GLY A 27 -9.34 -27.58 22.48
C GLY A 27 -9.55 -27.41 23.99
N LEU A 28 -9.39 -26.18 24.44
CA LEU A 28 -9.89 -25.73 25.73
C LEU A 28 -10.83 -24.54 25.46
N LEU A 29 -12.11 -24.79 25.64
CA LEU A 29 -13.18 -23.79 25.67
C LEU A 29 -13.01 -22.98 26.96
N GLN A 30 -12.77 -21.67 26.84
CA GLN A 30 -12.76 -20.76 27.99
C GLN A 30 -14.00 -19.88 27.89
N THR A 31 -14.91 -20.08 28.82
CA THR A 31 -16.18 -19.36 28.95
C THR A 31 -15.92 -17.94 29.44
N ALA A 32 -16.46 -16.96 28.70
CA ALA A 32 -16.40 -15.54 29.02
C ALA A 32 -17.22 -15.22 30.29
N THR A 33 -16.65 -14.40 31.17
CA THR A 33 -17.36 -13.73 32.27
C THR A 33 -18.08 -12.49 31.74
N PRO A 34 -19.34 -12.23 32.14
CA PRO A 34 -20.01 -10.98 31.80
C PRO A 34 -19.57 -9.87 32.77
N TYR A 35 -18.93 -8.83 32.24
CA TYR A 35 -18.77 -7.56 32.94
C TYR A 35 -20.12 -6.83 32.96
N GLY A 36 -20.61 -6.56 34.17
CA GLY A 36 -21.80 -5.75 34.41
C GLY A 36 -21.58 -4.30 33.99
N VAL A 37 -22.58 -3.75 33.31
CA VAL A 37 -22.70 -2.33 33.02
C VAL A 37 -23.56 -1.68 34.10
N SER A 38 -22.93 -0.84 34.92
CA SER A 38 -23.57 -0.06 35.97
C SER A 38 -24.42 1.06 35.37
N SER A 39 -25.64 1.20 35.88
CA SER A 39 -26.74 2.06 35.43
C SER A 39 -26.61 3.56 35.77
N GLU A 40 -25.40 4.06 36.07
CA GLU A 40 -25.22 5.49 36.43
C GLU A 40 -24.79 6.38 35.26
N ALA A 41 -24.44 5.80 34.10
CA ALA A 41 -24.02 6.55 32.91
C ALA A 41 -25.18 7.06 32.02
N LEU A 42 -26.44 6.82 32.40
CA LEU A 42 -27.62 7.21 31.61
C LEU A 42 -28.46 8.36 32.20
N GLN A 43 -27.96 9.09 33.20
CA GLN A 43 -28.68 10.23 33.80
C GLN A 43 -28.04 11.62 33.61
N SER A 44 -26.96 11.74 32.82
CA SER A 44 -26.28 13.02 32.59
C SER A 44 -26.52 13.65 31.20
N LEU A 45 -27.55 13.22 30.45
CA LEU A 45 -27.79 13.67 29.07
C LEU A 45 -29.10 14.45 28.85
N LEU A 46 -29.71 15.01 29.89
CA LEU A 46 -30.98 15.75 29.74
C LEU A 46 -31.03 17.03 30.59
N THR A 47 -30.19 18.02 30.27
CA THR A 47 -30.50 19.42 30.61
C THR A 47 -29.89 20.40 29.59
N PRO A 48 -30.70 21.18 28.85
CA PRO A 48 -30.22 22.31 28.07
C PRO A 48 -30.35 23.61 28.88
N GLN A 49 -29.31 24.43 28.98
CA GLN A 49 -29.47 25.82 29.44
C GLN A 49 -28.50 26.80 28.75
N GLN A 50 -29.06 27.96 28.45
CA GLN A 50 -28.70 28.98 27.46
C GLN A 50 -27.52 29.90 27.85
N SER A 51 -26.89 30.49 26.83
CA SER A 51 -26.02 31.68 26.91
C SER A 51 -26.77 32.94 27.37
N PRO A 52 -26.02 33.92 27.91
CA PRO A 52 -25.98 35.22 27.25
C PRO A 52 -24.56 35.83 27.13
N ALA A 53 -24.49 36.90 26.35
CA ALA A 53 -23.33 37.48 25.70
C ALA A 53 -22.55 38.56 26.48
N ALA A 54 -21.33 38.80 25.97
CA ALA A 54 -20.59 40.06 25.85
C ALA A 54 -19.84 40.67 27.06
N ALA A 55 -18.49 40.60 26.99
CA ALA A 55 -17.58 41.72 27.27
C ALA A 55 -16.16 41.41 26.72
N ASN A 56 -15.52 42.41 26.08
CA ASN A 56 -14.09 42.46 25.69
C ASN A 56 -13.53 43.82 26.18
N PRO A 57 -12.21 44.07 26.26
CA PRO A 57 -11.07 43.27 26.78
C PRO A 57 -10.19 44.11 27.77
N PRO A 58 -9.00 43.62 28.21
CA PRO A 58 -7.80 44.31 27.74
C PRO A 58 -6.61 43.38 27.40
N ALA A 59 -5.59 44.04 26.83
CA ALA A 59 -4.51 43.54 26.02
C ALA A 59 -3.40 42.71 26.71
N ALA A 60 -2.61 42.08 25.83
CA ALA A 60 -1.20 41.73 25.94
C ALA A 60 -0.82 40.48 26.76
N GLY A 61 -0.75 39.35 26.03
CA GLY A 61 0.01 38.17 26.40
C GLY A 61 0.40 37.41 25.15
N SER A 62 1.63 37.62 24.71
CA SER A 62 2.25 37.09 23.49
C SER A 62 2.14 35.57 23.43
N GLN A 63 1.22 35.03 22.61
CA GLN A 63 1.26 33.61 22.27
C GLN A 63 2.20 33.41 21.09
N GLN A 64 3.32 32.80 21.44
CA GLN A 64 4.39 32.38 20.58
C GLN A 64 3.87 31.56 19.40
N GLN A 65 4.41 31.91 18.25
CA GLN A 65 4.40 31.14 17.02
C GLN A 65 4.84 29.70 17.30
N GLN A 66 3.90 28.75 17.32
CA GLN A 66 4.19 27.36 17.01
C GLN A 66 3.75 27.12 15.58
N GLY A 67 4.69 27.38 14.66
CA GLY A 67 4.55 27.00 13.26
C GLY A 67 4.28 25.50 13.18
N LYS A 68 3.15 25.14 12.58
CA LYS A 68 2.97 23.84 11.93
C LYS A 68 4.15 23.66 10.98
N GLN A 69 5.18 22.95 11.41
CA GLN A 69 6.17 22.40 10.50
C GLN A 69 5.43 21.34 9.68
N GLN A 70 4.90 21.79 8.56
CA GLN A 70 4.23 20.97 7.58
C GLN A 70 5.29 19.99 7.07
N ALA A 71 5.03 18.68 7.20
CA ALA A 71 5.87 17.67 6.57
C ALA A 71 6.07 18.06 5.09
N PRO A 72 7.28 17.92 4.53
CA PRO A 72 7.53 18.32 3.16
C PRO A 72 6.49 17.69 2.24
N ALA A 73 5.88 18.52 1.40
CA ALA A 73 4.95 18.05 0.39
C ALA A 73 5.67 17.00 -0.47
N PHE A 74 4.96 15.92 -0.81
CA PHE A 74 5.51 14.94 -1.73
C PHE A 74 5.76 15.60 -3.08
N GLU A 75 7.01 15.55 -3.55
CA GLU A 75 7.42 16.13 -4.83
C GLU A 75 8.33 15.15 -5.56
N LEU A 76 8.10 15.01 -6.86
CA LEU A 76 8.98 14.28 -7.75
C LEU A 76 10.08 15.20 -8.25
N ARG A 77 11.33 14.76 -8.15
CA ARG A 77 12.46 15.50 -8.71
C ARG A 77 12.77 14.98 -10.10
N GLU A 78 12.78 15.84 -11.11
CA GLU A 78 13.33 15.47 -12.41
C GLU A 78 14.85 15.33 -12.31
N VAL A 79 15.38 14.15 -12.65
CA VAL A 79 16.82 13.82 -12.55
C VAL A 79 17.52 13.75 -13.91
N ARG A 80 16.74 13.59 -14.97
CA ARG A 80 17.11 13.73 -16.38
C ARG A 80 15.83 13.98 -17.16
N ARG A 81 15.93 14.41 -18.42
CA ARG A 81 14.76 14.69 -19.27
C ARG A 81 13.71 13.59 -19.16
N ASP A 82 12.50 14.00 -18.76
CA ASP A 82 11.30 13.17 -18.62
C ASP A 82 11.49 11.97 -17.67
N VAL A 83 12.40 12.07 -16.69
CA VAL A 83 12.64 11.01 -15.72
C VAL A 83 12.66 11.58 -14.34
N PHE A 84 11.75 11.05 -13.53
CA PHE A 84 11.42 11.60 -12.24
C PHE A 84 11.80 10.62 -11.14
N GLU A 85 12.43 11.12 -10.09
CA GLU A 85 12.78 10.38 -8.90
C GLU A 85 11.88 10.79 -7.73
N SER A 86 11.32 9.82 -7.02
CA SER A 86 10.59 10.07 -5.79
C SER A 86 11.53 10.25 -4.58
N PRO A 87 11.06 10.82 -3.46
CA PRO A 87 11.88 11.00 -2.26
C PRO A 87 12.53 9.71 -1.71
N ALA A 88 11.88 8.56 -1.83
CA ALA A 88 12.43 7.26 -1.45
C ALA A 88 13.24 6.57 -2.57
N GLY A 89 13.41 7.23 -3.72
CA GLY A 89 14.32 6.83 -4.79
C GLY A 89 13.73 5.92 -5.88
N LEU A 90 12.40 5.85 -6.04
CA LEU A 90 11.81 5.22 -7.22
C LEU A 90 12.03 6.08 -8.45
N LEU A 91 12.33 5.45 -9.58
CA LEU A 91 12.47 6.13 -10.87
C LEU A 91 11.25 5.88 -11.75
N TYR A 92 10.67 6.95 -12.27
CA TYR A 92 9.61 6.93 -13.26
C TYR A 92 10.18 7.42 -14.58
N LEU A 93 10.15 6.55 -15.59
CA LEU A 93 10.78 6.78 -16.90
C LEU A 93 9.71 6.98 -17.98
N PRO A 94 10.10 7.44 -19.18
CA PRO A 94 9.28 7.31 -20.38
C PRO A 94 9.06 5.83 -20.77
N GLY A 95 7.96 5.58 -21.48
CA GLY A 95 7.52 4.26 -21.95
C GLY A 95 6.31 3.72 -21.19
N SER A 96 5.81 2.56 -21.65
CA SER A 96 4.43 2.03 -21.50
C SER A 96 3.53 2.41 -22.68
N GLU A 97 2.32 1.86 -22.72
CA GLU A 97 1.31 2.19 -23.75
C GLU A 97 0.84 3.66 -23.62
N GLU A 98 0.96 4.22 -22.43
CA GLU A 98 0.57 5.59 -22.06
C GLU A 98 1.63 6.64 -22.36
N GLY A 99 2.83 6.23 -22.78
CA GLY A 99 3.96 7.12 -23.06
C GLY A 99 4.86 7.41 -21.86
N HIS A 100 4.33 7.40 -20.62
CA HIS A 100 5.14 7.56 -19.41
C HIS A 100 4.65 6.68 -18.24
N ARG A 101 5.59 6.23 -17.38
CA ARG A 101 5.27 5.35 -16.24
C ARG A 101 4.38 5.99 -15.18
N ILE A 102 4.48 7.31 -15.01
CA ILE A 102 3.56 8.08 -14.16
C ILE A 102 2.14 7.90 -14.69
N ASP A 103 1.91 8.09 -15.98
CA ASP A 103 0.57 7.97 -16.57
C ASP A 103 0.00 6.57 -16.44
N HIS A 104 0.83 5.53 -16.59
CA HIS A 104 0.42 4.15 -16.32
C HIS A 104 -0.01 3.93 -14.87
N VAL A 105 0.75 4.44 -13.89
CA VAL A 105 0.35 4.38 -12.47
C VAL A 105 -0.97 5.14 -12.25
N LEU A 106 -1.15 6.27 -12.91
CA LEU A 106 -2.35 7.10 -12.78
C LEU A 106 -3.61 6.46 -13.40
N GLN A 107 -3.48 5.51 -14.33
CA GLN A 107 -4.63 4.71 -14.75
C GLN A 107 -5.26 3.92 -13.60
N HIS A 108 -4.50 3.62 -12.56
CA HIS A 108 -5.02 2.95 -11.37
C HIS A 108 -5.80 3.88 -10.43
N LEU A 109 -6.13 5.11 -10.85
CA LEU A 109 -7.05 6.00 -10.14
C LEU A 109 -8.50 5.86 -10.62
N GLU A 110 -8.69 5.21 -11.76
CA GLU A 110 -9.99 5.02 -12.38
C GLU A 110 -10.21 3.53 -12.65
N ASP A 111 -11.41 3.04 -12.35
CA ASP A 111 -11.72 1.65 -12.65
C ASP A 111 -11.80 1.42 -14.16
N ASN A 112 -11.29 0.27 -14.61
CA ASN A 112 -11.48 -0.17 -16.00
C ASN A 112 -12.25 -1.50 -16.00
N PRO A 113 -13.58 -1.47 -16.19
CA PRO A 113 -14.44 -2.66 -16.21
C PRO A 113 -14.09 -3.67 -17.30
N ARG A 114 -13.34 -3.27 -18.35
CA ARG A 114 -12.88 -4.19 -19.41
C ARG A 114 -11.77 -5.12 -18.93
N LYS A 115 -11.07 -4.79 -17.84
CA LYS A 115 -10.10 -5.69 -17.21
C LYS A 115 -10.81 -6.64 -16.26
N LYS A 116 -10.37 -7.90 -16.23
CA LYS A 116 -10.93 -8.91 -15.31
C LYS A 116 -10.72 -8.50 -13.84
N LEU A 117 -9.50 -8.11 -13.49
CA LEU A 117 -9.11 -7.58 -12.19
C LEU A 117 -8.36 -6.28 -12.41
N HIS A 118 -8.75 -5.24 -11.68
CA HIS A 118 -8.07 -3.94 -11.71
C HIS A 118 -7.93 -3.42 -10.28
N GLY A 119 -6.71 -3.14 -9.81
CA GLY A 119 -6.52 -2.46 -8.52
C GLY A 119 -6.74 -0.96 -8.67
N VAL A 120 -7.73 -0.39 -7.99
CA VAL A 120 -8.09 1.04 -8.09
C VAL A 120 -7.82 1.73 -6.77
N PHE A 121 -6.99 2.78 -6.79
CA PHE A 121 -6.76 3.66 -5.65
C PHE A 121 -7.94 4.60 -5.44
N GLU A 122 -8.20 5.01 -4.20
CA GLU A 122 -9.32 5.92 -3.88
C GLU A 122 -8.89 7.24 -3.26
N GLY A 123 -9.00 8.34 -4.02
CA GLY A 123 -8.79 9.72 -3.55
C GLY A 123 -7.85 10.51 -4.46
N ASP A 124 -7.25 11.59 -3.97
CA ASP A 124 -6.50 12.55 -4.80
C ASP A 124 -5.19 12.00 -5.40
N ARG A 125 -4.89 12.42 -6.64
CA ARG A 125 -3.71 12.04 -7.45
C ARG A 125 -2.40 12.14 -6.67
N ASN A 126 -2.16 13.26 -6.00
CA ASN A 126 -0.90 13.52 -5.29
C ASN A 126 -0.70 12.59 -4.09
N ARG A 127 -1.81 12.10 -3.50
CA ARG A 127 -1.79 11.16 -2.38
C ARG A 127 -1.20 9.81 -2.78
N TRP A 128 -1.37 9.38 -4.03
CA TRP A 128 -1.00 8.02 -4.44
C TRP A 128 0.47 7.85 -4.72
N LEU A 129 1.09 8.82 -5.39
CA LEU A 129 2.55 8.80 -5.58
C LEU A 129 3.27 8.85 -4.22
N ALA A 130 2.78 9.66 -3.27
CA ALA A 130 3.26 9.67 -1.90
C ALA A 130 3.05 8.32 -1.17
N THR A 131 1.92 7.67 -1.42
CA THR A 131 1.60 6.35 -0.83
C THR A 131 2.50 5.24 -1.40
N ILE A 132 2.78 5.28 -2.70
CA ILE A 132 3.71 4.35 -3.36
C ILE A 132 5.13 4.57 -2.84
N ASP A 133 5.54 5.83 -2.65
CA ASP A 133 6.83 6.17 -2.05
C ASP A 133 6.96 5.71 -0.60
N GLU A 134 5.91 5.88 0.21
CA GLU A 134 5.85 5.33 1.57
C GLU A 134 6.00 3.79 1.55
N ALA A 135 5.27 3.12 0.66
CA ALA A 135 5.37 1.67 0.49
C ALA A 135 6.78 1.24 0.08
N TRP A 136 7.41 1.96 -0.85
CA TRP A 136 8.77 1.68 -1.27
C TRP A 136 9.77 1.84 -0.12
N LYS A 137 9.68 2.95 0.62
CA LYS A 137 10.50 3.20 1.82
C LYS A 137 10.36 2.08 2.84
N LYS A 138 9.12 1.64 3.13
CA LYS A 138 8.85 0.49 4.01
C LYS A 138 9.42 -0.81 3.46
N SER A 139 9.35 -1.02 2.15
CA SER A 139 9.89 -2.23 1.52
C SER A 139 11.40 -2.36 1.66
N ASN A 140 12.12 -1.24 1.70
CA ASN A 140 13.57 -1.22 1.89
C ASN A 140 13.97 -1.56 3.33
N ALA A 141 13.10 -1.27 4.31
CA ALA A 141 13.28 -1.73 5.69
C ALA A 141 12.94 -3.22 5.88
N GLY A 142 12.05 -3.76 5.05
CA GLY A 142 11.64 -5.17 5.10
C GLY A 142 10.58 -5.46 6.18
N GLY A 143 10.57 -6.70 6.68
CA GLY A 143 9.65 -7.15 7.74
C GLY A 143 8.42 -7.93 7.25
N PRO A 144 7.54 -8.37 8.18
CA PRO A 144 6.45 -9.31 7.89
C PRO A 144 5.35 -8.74 6.97
N LEU A 145 5.31 -7.41 6.81
CA LEU A 145 4.34 -6.72 5.97
C LEU A 145 4.82 -6.54 4.52
N VAL A 146 5.99 -7.08 4.18
CA VAL A 146 6.63 -6.94 2.87
C VAL A 146 6.86 -8.32 2.27
N LYS A 147 6.44 -8.51 1.02
CA LYS A 147 6.83 -9.67 0.20
C LYS A 147 7.48 -9.19 -1.08
N ARG A 148 8.62 -9.80 -1.42
CA ARG A 148 9.36 -9.51 -2.65
C ARG A 148 9.56 -10.80 -3.44
N GLN A 149 9.28 -10.76 -4.73
CA GLN A 149 9.40 -11.90 -5.63
C GLN A 149 10.06 -11.45 -6.93
N GLN A 150 10.98 -12.26 -7.44
CA GLN A 150 11.48 -12.08 -8.80
C GLN A 150 10.56 -12.79 -9.79
N GLN A 151 10.18 -12.07 -10.84
CA GLN A 151 9.39 -12.57 -11.96
C GLN A 151 10.10 -12.15 -13.24
N ASN A 152 10.81 -13.08 -13.88
CA ASN A 152 11.68 -12.79 -15.02
C ASN A 152 12.71 -11.69 -14.68
N ASN A 153 12.73 -10.60 -15.45
CA ASN A 153 13.58 -9.43 -15.24
C ASN A 153 12.95 -8.39 -14.27
N ARG A 154 11.81 -8.70 -13.65
CA ARG A 154 11.07 -7.79 -12.76
C ARG A 154 11.13 -8.21 -11.31
N THR A 155 11.10 -7.21 -10.45
CA THR A 155 10.88 -7.37 -9.02
C THR A 155 9.48 -6.92 -8.67
N VAL A 156 8.67 -7.85 -8.18
CA VAL A 156 7.33 -7.59 -7.63
C VAL A 156 7.46 -7.46 -6.12
N THR A 157 7.25 -6.26 -5.61
CA THR A 157 7.25 -5.97 -4.18
C THR A 157 5.82 -5.64 -3.75
N THR A 158 5.30 -6.36 -2.76
CA THR A 158 3.96 -6.12 -2.20
C THR A 158 4.11 -5.70 -0.74
N VAL A 159 3.50 -4.57 -0.37
CA VAL A 159 3.65 -3.95 0.95
C VAL A 159 2.27 -3.71 1.55
N ASN A 160 2.03 -4.23 2.75
CA ASN A 160 0.81 -3.95 3.49
C ASN A 160 0.97 -2.64 4.28
N LEU A 161 0.17 -1.63 3.95
CA LEU A 161 0.18 -0.33 4.64
C LEU A 161 -0.82 -0.25 5.80
N GLN A 162 -1.55 -1.34 6.07
CA GLN A 162 -2.48 -1.49 7.20
C GLN A 162 -3.59 -0.43 7.26
N ARG A 163 -3.88 0.20 6.13
CA ARG A 163 -4.98 1.16 5.96
C ARG A 163 -5.64 0.95 4.61
N ARG A 164 -6.89 1.40 4.47
CA ARG A 164 -7.61 1.34 3.19
C ARG A 164 -6.90 2.23 2.16
N LEU A 165 -6.62 1.66 0.99
CA LEU A 165 -5.96 2.33 -0.14
C LEU A 165 -6.87 2.45 -1.35
N GLY A 166 -7.87 1.57 -1.44
CA GLY A 166 -8.81 1.54 -2.55
C GLY A 166 -9.54 0.19 -2.59
N TYR A 167 -9.78 -0.32 -3.79
CA TYR A 167 -10.56 -1.53 -4.00
C TYR A 167 -10.12 -2.33 -5.22
N VAL A 168 -10.59 -3.57 -5.30
CA VAL A 168 -10.50 -4.40 -6.51
C VAL A 168 -11.68 -4.02 -7.41
N GLY A 169 -11.40 -3.34 -8.52
CA GLY A 169 -12.30 -3.07 -9.62
C GLY A 169 -12.17 -4.10 -10.76
N GLY A 170 -12.56 -3.70 -11.96
CA GLY A 170 -12.72 -4.57 -13.12
C GLY A 170 -14.00 -5.40 -13.03
N SER A 171 -14.22 -6.26 -14.02
CA SER A 171 -15.44 -7.07 -14.10
C SER A 171 -15.63 -8.00 -12.88
N GLU A 172 -14.55 -8.58 -12.36
CA GLU A 172 -14.61 -9.41 -11.14
C GLU A 172 -14.74 -8.58 -9.86
N GLY A 173 -14.15 -7.39 -9.82
CA GLY A 173 -14.31 -6.45 -8.72
C GLY A 173 -15.77 -6.08 -8.52
N ALA A 174 -16.41 -5.63 -9.61
CA ALA A 174 -17.83 -5.30 -9.63
C ALA A 174 -18.70 -6.48 -9.16
N ARG A 175 -18.44 -7.69 -9.68
CA ARG A 175 -19.15 -8.93 -9.26
C ARG A 175 -19.00 -9.24 -7.78
N LYS A 176 -17.86 -8.89 -7.18
CA LYS A 176 -17.56 -9.12 -5.75
C LYS A 176 -17.86 -7.91 -4.86
N ARG A 177 -18.56 -6.88 -5.38
CA ARG A 177 -18.87 -5.63 -4.67
C ARG A 177 -17.61 -4.88 -4.21
N ASN A 178 -16.62 -4.79 -5.09
CA ASN A 178 -15.40 -4.01 -4.94
C ASN A 178 -14.67 -4.22 -3.59
N PRO A 179 -14.12 -5.42 -3.33
CA PRO A 179 -13.39 -5.70 -2.09
C PRO A 179 -12.29 -4.68 -1.82
N GLU A 180 -12.13 -4.27 -0.56
CA GLU A 180 -11.11 -3.29 -0.19
C GLU A 180 -9.68 -3.80 -0.42
N CYS A 181 -8.78 -2.87 -0.72
CA CYS A 181 -7.34 -3.11 -0.84
C CYS A 181 -6.58 -2.33 0.24
N ARG A 182 -5.62 -3.01 0.88
CA ARG A 182 -4.75 -2.44 1.92
C ARG A 182 -3.26 -2.59 1.62
N LEU A 183 -2.94 -3.29 0.53
CA LEU A 183 -1.59 -3.56 0.09
C LEU A 183 -1.31 -2.78 -1.19
N VAL A 184 -0.06 -2.32 -1.37
CA VAL A 184 0.43 -1.78 -2.64
C VAL A 184 1.33 -2.83 -3.28
N ARG A 185 1.08 -3.15 -4.55
CA ARG A 185 1.99 -3.92 -5.39
C ARG A 185 2.77 -2.96 -6.28
N ILE A 186 4.10 -2.98 -6.15
CA ILE A 186 5.04 -2.18 -6.93
C ILE A 186 5.84 -3.15 -7.80
N VAL A 187 5.78 -2.95 -9.12
CA VAL A 187 6.54 -3.73 -10.08
C VAL A 187 7.68 -2.87 -10.60
N THR A 188 8.91 -3.35 -10.42
CA THR A 188 10.12 -2.63 -10.84
C THR A 188 11.00 -3.45 -11.76
N GLU A 189 11.74 -2.78 -12.63
CA GLU A 189 12.89 -3.29 -13.35
C GLU A 189 14.16 -2.57 -12.85
N ASN A 190 15.34 -3.10 -13.17
CA ASN A 190 16.63 -2.46 -12.86
C ASN A 190 16.73 -1.93 -11.41
N ARG A 191 16.22 -2.73 -10.46
CA ARG A 191 16.09 -2.48 -9.01
C ARG A 191 15.05 -1.44 -8.59
N ARG A 192 14.93 -0.31 -9.28
CA ARG A 192 14.12 0.83 -8.81
C ARG A 192 13.31 1.56 -9.89
N GLU A 193 13.34 1.08 -11.13
CA GLU A 193 12.58 1.66 -12.24
C GLU A 193 11.16 1.13 -12.22
N VAL A 194 10.18 2.01 -12.00
CA VAL A 194 8.77 1.65 -11.90
C VAL A 194 8.24 1.23 -13.26
N ILE A 195 7.60 0.06 -13.31
CA ILE A 195 6.81 -0.38 -14.46
C ILE A 195 5.33 -0.06 -14.25
N THR A 196 4.83 -0.35 -13.05
CA THR A 196 3.48 -0.03 -12.59
C THR A 196 3.42 -0.17 -11.06
N ALA A 197 2.41 0.46 -10.44
CA ALA A 197 2.07 0.26 -9.05
C ALA A 197 0.56 0.41 -8.85
N TYR A 198 -0.04 -0.49 -8.07
CA TYR A 198 -1.50 -0.55 -7.89
C TYR A 198 -1.87 -1.21 -6.56
N PRO A 199 -3.07 -0.93 -6.01
CA PRO A 199 -3.50 -1.56 -4.78
C PRO A 199 -3.96 -3.00 -5.04
N VAL A 200 -3.75 -3.88 -4.06
CA VAL A 200 -4.18 -5.28 -4.10
C VAL A 200 -4.83 -5.69 -2.78
N GLN A 201 -5.74 -6.67 -2.87
CA GLN A 201 -6.50 -7.16 -1.71
C GLN A 201 -5.63 -7.99 -0.77
N ALA A 202 -4.71 -8.79 -1.32
CA ALA A 202 -3.89 -9.74 -0.58
C ALA A 202 -2.53 -9.93 -1.26
N PHE A 203 -1.62 -10.59 -0.53
CA PHE A 203 -0.28 -10.92 -1.00
C PHE A 203 -0.30 -11.90 -2.17
#